data_AF-A3VYD6-F1
#
_entry.id   AF-A3VYD6-F1
#
_cell.length_a   1.000
_cell.length_b   1.000
_cell.length_c   1.000
_cell.angle_alpha   90.00
_cell.angle_beta   90.00
_cell.angle_gamma   90.00
#
_symmetry.space_group_name_H-M   'P 1'
#
loop_
_entity.id
_entity.type
_entity.pdbx_description
1 polymer ?
#
loop_
_entity_poly.entity_id
_entity_poly.type
_entity_poly.pdbx_seq_one_letter_code
_entity_poly.pdbx_strand_id
1 'polypeptide(L)'
;MAFASLESPDGFTVFEGQTLDFQIVFNDATFVSASYTYSFSTVGGTADTSDFVGTGNSEAIFFSINPPEDVTIESFSMSAVLDDLDEGQESLFLNVSFNGIAFEDSSTSKSFEIFIRDVAENVPPQGTVTIEGEAFAGNTLTVDPSGLSDADGIGEFSYQWLRNGIPIVGAVDVSYVVVPEDIGTSLTARVSYTDLLGTDESVVSNAAQVVLEPGTDGNDLIFGTPLDDTLSGGAGDDTLFGIDGNDVLAGGIDNDSIEGGNGNDSISGSDGNDVINGGLGADNIGGGLGTDTIDGGDGDDIIGGGFGADSISGGAGNDVVAGGADNDTLDGGDGNDSMSGSFGNDLISGGDGDDAIGGGTGQDTIDAGAGNDSVGGGEGDDSILGGDGNDFLAGGGRDDVIDGGADNDTINAGAGNDVITGGTEADQFVFSSFFDGEADVITDFEDGIDSFLIRRVDPDTGETNITNGGNGLAGFVAAMNIVDVEGGAQMSVNGNTILVEGITAAQLTLDDFTFL
;
A
#
# COMPACT_ATOMS: atom_id res chain seq x y z
N MET A 1 41.64 -11.58 44.93
CA MET A 1 41.88 -12.73 45.84
C MET A 1 42.10 -13.96 44.96
N ALA A 2 43.23 -14.67 45.12
CA ALA A 2 43.60 -15.77 44.24
C ALA A 2 43.42 -17.13 44.93
N PHE A 3 42.87 -18.11 44.22
CA PHE A 3 42.68 -19.47 44.70
C PHE A 3 43.39 -20.48 43.80
N ALA A 4 44.13 -21.40 44.40
CA ALA A 4 44.81 -22.49 43.72
C ALA A 4 44.47 -23.82 44.43
N SER A 5 43.99 -24.80 43.67
CA SER A 5 43.74 -26.16 44.18
C SER A 5 44.33 -27.21 43.26
N LEU A 6 45.00 -28.19 43.86
CA LEU A 6 45.46 -29.39 43.19
C LEU A 6 44.69 -30.58 43.78
N GLU A 7 43.85 -31.20 42.97
CA GLU A 7 43.17 -32.45 43.28
C GLU A 7 43.72 -33.56 42.38
N SER A 8 44.19 -34.65 42.99
CA SER A 8 44.65 -35.84 42.27
C SER A 8 43.67 -36.97 42.52
N PRO A 9 43.00 -37.52 41.48
CA PRO A 9 42.04 -38.62 41.66
C PRO A 9 42.63 -39.87 42.33
N ASP A 10 43.94 -40.08 42.15
CA ASP A 10 44.66 -41.26 42.66
C ASP A 10 45.58 -40.92 43.87
N GLY A 11 45.64 -39.65 44.29
CA GLY A 11 46.59 -39.15 45.29
C GLY A 11 48.06 -39.23 44.88
N PHE A 12 48.96 -38.65 45.69
CA PHE A 12 50.42 -38.82 45.54
C PHE A 12 51.04 -39.24 46.87
N THR A 13 51.86 -40.30 46.88
CA THR A 13 52.54 -40.78 48.09
C THR A 13 53.94 -40.20 48.23
N VAL A 14 54.22 -39.56 49.36
CA VAL A 14 55.55 -39.08 49.77
C VAL A 14 56.11 -40.07 50.77
N PHE A 15 57.28 -40.67 50.47
CA PHE A 15 57.90 -41.66 51.34
C PHE A 15 58.77 -41.02 52.43
N GLU A 16 58.99 -41.73 53.53
CA GLU A 16 59.84 -41.30 54.64
C GLU A 16 61.23 -40.83 54.15
N GLY A 17 61.62 -39.62 54.54
CA GLY A 17 62.91 -39.02 54.17
C GLY A 17 62.95 -38.32 52.81
N GLN A 18 61.81 -38.24 52.11
CA GLN A 18 61.64 -37.41 50.92
C GLN A 18 60.99 -36.08 51.24
N THR A 19 61.19 -35.10 50.37
CA THR A 19 60.63 -33.77 50.51
C THR A 19 59.82 -33.41 49.28
N LEU A 20 58.59 -32.95 49.52
CA LEU A 20 57.73 -32.41 48.47
C LEU A 20 57.66 -30.89 48.64
N ASP A 21 58.06 -30.18 47.59
CA ASP A 21 58.15 -28.73 47.56
C ASP A 21 57.09 -28.16 46.61
N PHE A 22 56.22 -27.30 47.12
CA PHE A 22 55.33 -26.47 46.32
C PHE A 22 55.95 -25.07 46.22
N GLN A 23 56.12 -24.57 45.01
CA GLN A 23 56.59 -23.23 44.74
C GLN A 23 55.52 -22.48 43.94
N ILE A 24 54.98 -21.41 44.51
CA ILE A 24 54.24 -20.43 43.72
C ILE A 24 55.20 -19.37 43.26
N VAL A 25 55.22 -19.10 41.96
CA VAL A 25 56.02 -18.04 41.35
C VAL A 25 55.07 -16.99 40.79
N PHE A 26 55.32 -15.74 41.16
CA PHE A 26 54.62 -14.59 40.62
C PHE A 26 55.46 -14.01 39.48
N ASN A 27 54.80 -13.54 38.42
CA ASN A 27 55.51 -12.89 37.31
C ASN A 27 55.84 -11.42 37.60
N ASP A 28 55.32 -10.85 38.69
CA ASP A 28 55.69 -9.51 39.16
C ASP A 28 56.61 -9.56 40.40
N ALA A 29 57.68 -8.77 40.36
CA ALA A 29 58.76 -8.77 41.34
C ALA A 29 58.57 -7.74 42.47
N THR A 30 57.44 -7.00 42.47
CA THR A 30 57.18 -5.89 43.39
C THR A 30 56.03 -6.13 44.35
N PHE A 31 55.85 -7.38 44.78
CA PHE A 31 54.83 -7.69 45.78
C PHE A 31 55.29 -7.45 47.23
N VAL A 32 54.48 -6.76 48.03
CA VAL A 32 54.88 -6.26 49.36
C VAL A 32 54.45 -7.15 50.52
N SER A 33 53.34 -7.90 50.44
CA SER A 33 52.95 -8.88 51.47
C SER A 33 51.75 -9.75 51.10
N ALA A 34 51.86 -11.08 51.23
CA ALA A 34 50.73 -12.02 51.07
C ALA A 34 50.31 -12.54 52.44
N SER A 35 49.01 -12.57 52.68
CA SER A 35 48.44 -13.47 53.67
C SER A 35 47.95 -14.72 52.94
N TYR A 36 48.36 -15.89 53.42
CA TYR A 36 48.01 -17.17 52.80
C TYR A 36 47.41 -18.10 53.83
N THR A 37 46.44 -18.89 53.37
CA THR A 37 45.84 -20.00 54.09
C THR A 37 45.90 -21.21 53.19
N TYR A 38 46.50 -22.29 53.69
CA TYR A 38 46.54 -23.56 52.98
C TYR A 38 45.78 -24.62 53.78
N SER A 39 45.26 -25.61 53.07
CA SER A 39 44.68 -26.80 53.67
C SER A 39 44.98 -28.01 52.79
N PHE A 40 45.13 -29.16 53.43
CA PHE A 40 45.42 -30.41 52.73
C PHE A 40 44.62 -31.54 53.36
N SER A 41 44.49 -32.64 52.62
CA SER A 41 44.02 -33.91 53.16
C SER A 41 45.03 -35.01 52.86
N THR A 42 45.28 -35.85 53.85
CA THR A 42 46.19 -37.00 53.76
C THR A 42 45.47 -38.28 54.16
N VAL A 43 45.87 -39.39 53.56
CA VAL A 43 45.43 -40.74 53.91
C VAL A 43 46.66 -41.61 54.22
N GLY A 44 46.73 -42.12 55.46
CA GLY A 44 47.88 -42.87 55.98
C GLY A 44 48.98 -41.98 56.59
N GLY A 45 49.71 -42.52 57.58
CA GLY A 45 50.73 -41.80 58.36
C GLY A 45 50.16 -40.89 59.47
N THR A 46 51.03 -40.23 60.25
CA THR A 46 50.65 -39.28 61.32
C THR A 46 50.95 -37.82 61.00
N ALA A 47 51.26 -37.49 59.74
CA ALA A 47 51.65 -36.13 59.38
C ALA A 47 50.48 -35.14 59.57
N ASP A 48 50.76 -34.01 60.19
CA ASP A 48 49.79 -32.95 60.43
C ASP A 48 50.30 -31.58 59.95
N THR A 49 49.50 -30.53 60.16
CA THR A 49 49.81 -29.17 59.70
C THR A 49 51.13 -28.60 60.24
N SER A 50 51.68 -29.19 61.32
CA SER A 50 52.95 -28.78 61.92
C SER A 50 54.19 -29.37 61.23
N ASP A 51 54.02 -30.40 60.40
CA ASP A 51 55.09 -30.98 59.57
C ASP A 51 55.32 -30.20 58.25
N PHE A 52 54.54 -29.15 58.05
CA PHE A 52 54.64 -28.25 56.91
C PHE A 52 55.34 -26.97 57.30
N VAL A 53 56.38 -26.62 56.55
CA VAL A 53 57.08 -25.35 56.72
C VAL A 53 56.77 -24.48 55.50
N GLY A 54 55.99 -23.43 55.73
CA GLY A 54 55.75 -22.37 54.76
C GLY A 54 56.75 -21.24 54.97
N THR A 55 57.51 -20.89 53.93
CA THR A 55 58.32 -19.68 53.91
C THR A 55 58.11 -18.94 52.59
N GLY A 56 57.93 -17.63 52.64
CA GLY A 56 57.74 -16.80 51.46
C GLY A 56 58.69 -15.62 51.44
N ASN A 57 59.00 -15.16 50.23
CA ASN A 57 59.58 -13.84 49.99
C ASN A 57 58.69 -13.07 48.99
N SER A 58 59.14 -11.91 48.52
CA SER A 58 58.40 -11.06 47.59
C SER A 58 58.25 -11.63 46.18
N GLU A 59 58.90 -12.75 45.85
CA GLU A 59 58.95 -13.31 44.48
C GLU A 59 58.35 -14.72 44.39
N ALA A 60 58.37 -15.49 45.49
CA ALA A 60 57.82 -16.82 45.54
C ALA A 60 57.42 -17.24 46.96
N ILE A 61 56.41 -18.10 47.04
CA ILE A 61 56.05 -18.79 48.29
C ILE A 61 56.42 -20.26 48.15
N PHE A 62 57.20 -20.76 49.10
CA PHE A 62 57.65 -22.14 49.18
C PHE A 62 56.95 -22.85 50.33
N PHE A 63 56.37 -24.00 50.04
CA PHE A 63 55.86 -24.93 51.04
C PHE A 63 56.59 -26.23 50.91
N SER A 64 57.11 -26.72 52.02
CA SER A 64 57.82 -27.98 52.06
C SER A 64 57.17 -28.89 53.09
N ILE A 65 56.91 -30.14 52.69
CA ILE A 65 56.51 -31.21 53.61
C ILE A 65 57.65 -32.23 53.71
N ASN A 66 58.00 -32.58 54.94
CA ASN A 66 58.93 -33.64 55.25
C ASN A 66 58.28 -34.61 56.23
N PRO A 67 57.45 -35.55 55.73
CA PRO A 67 56.65 -36.37 56.62
C PRO A 67 57.54 -37.38 57.38
N PRO A 68 57.26 -37.64 58.67
CA PRO A 68 58.05 -38.55 59.50
C PRO A 68 57.87 -40.04 59.15
N GLU A 69 56.86 -40.38 58.34
CA GLU A 69 56.56 -41.71 57.78
C GLU A 69 55.90 -41.53 56.39
N ASP A 70 55.65 -42.62 55.65
CA ASP A 70 55.00 -42.57 54.34
C ASP A 70 53.57 -41.98 54.43
N VAL A 71 53.25 -41.00 53.58
CA VAL A 71 51.96 -40.29 53.56
C VAL A 71 51.44 -40.11 52.14
N THR A 72 50.17 -40.44 51.89
CA THR A 72 49.50 -40.10 50.63
C THR A 72 48.73 -38.79 50.77
N ILE A 73 49.00 -37.83 49.90
CA ILE A 73 48.28 -36.55 49.79
C ILE A 73 47.21 -36.71 48.71
N GLU A 74 45.93 -36.63 49.10
CA GLU A 74 44.79 -36.75 48.16
C GLU A 74 44.42 -35.39 47.55
N SER A 75 44.52 -34.33 48.33
CA SER A 75 44.20 -32.97 47.90
C SER A 75 45.07 -31.92 48.59
N PHE A 76 45.51 -30.92 47.84
CA PHE A 76 46.15 -29.71 48.37
C PHE A 76 45.40 -28.49 47.85
N SER A 77 45.03 -27.59 48.75
CA SER A 77 44.42 -26.31 48.38
C SER A 77 45.09 -25.17 49.11
N MET A 78 45.19 -24.03 48.44
CA MET A 78 45.71 -22.82 49.02
C MET A 78 44.99 -21.59 48.47
N SER A 79 44.73 -20.66 49.37
CA SER A 79 44.22 -19.34 49.07
C SER A 79 45.24 -18.29 49.50
N ALA A 80 45.47 -17.31 48.63
CA ALA A 80 46.30 -16.16 48.92
C ALA A 80 45.50 -14.87 48.66
N VAL A 81 45.54 -13.96 49.63
CA VAL A 81 45.10 -12.58 49.43
C VAL A 81 46.33 -11.79 49.01
N LEU A 82 46.31 -11.34 47.76
CA LEU A 82 47.31 -10.47 47.18
C LEU A 82 46.78 -9.03 47.28
N ASP A 83 47.56 -8.17 47.90
CA ASP A 83 47.33 -6.73 47.96
C ASP A 83 48.18 -6.11 46.84
N ASP A 84 47.57 -5.30 45.97
CA ASP A 84 48.24 -4.59 44.86
C ASP A 84 48.70 -5.49 43.69
N LEU A 85 47.74 -6.02 42.91
CA LEU A 85 48.00 -6.59 41.58
C LEU A 85 47.80 -5.46 40.56
N ASP A 86 48.80 -5.19 39.72
CA ASP A 86 48.71 -4.17 38.67
C ASP A 86 47.78 -4.70 37.54
N GLU A 87 46.78 -3.89 37.17
CA GLU A 87 45.74 -4.25 36.18
C GLU A 87 46.33 -4.78 34.85
N GLY A 88 45.96 -6.01 34.46
CA GLY A 88 45.95 -6.46 33.06
C GLY A 88 47.16 -7.25 32.49
N GLN A 89 48.19 -7.61 33.27
CA GLN A 89 49.37 -8.34 32.73
C GLN A 89 49.90 -9.50 33.59
N GLU A 90 49.13 -10.00 34.55
CA GLU A 90 49.68 -10.89 35.58
C GLU A 90 49.25 -12.35 35.44
N SER A 91 50.23 -13.26 35.49
CA SER A 91 50.02 -14.71 35.51
C SER A 91 50.57 -15.28 36.82
N LEU A 92 49.82 -16.20 37.45
CA LEU A 92 50.26 -16.96 38.61
C LEU A 92 50.68 -18.37 38.19
N PHE A 93 51.89 -18.78 38.57
CA PHE A 93 52.35 -20.15 38.32
C PHE A 93 52.43 -20.94 39.63
N LEU A 94 51.78 -22.11 39.67
CA LEU A 94 52.00 -23.11 40.72
C LEU A 94 52.94 -24.20 40.19
N ASN A 95 54.19 -24.15 40.62
CA ASN A 95 55.17 -25.19 40.35
C ASN A 95 55.21 -26.19 41.50
N VAL A 96 55.02 -27.47 41.19
CA VAL A 96 55.15 -28.55 42.18
C VAL A 96 56.40 -29.37 41.85
N SER A 97 57.36 -29.33 42.76
CA SER A 97 58.67 -29.96 42.62
C SER A 97 58.80 -31.10 43.62
N PHE A 98 59.19 -32.28 43.15
CA PHE A 98 59.34 -33.45 44.01
C PHE A 98 60.83 -33.73 44.16
N ASN A 99 61.39 -33.46 45.34
CA ASN A 99 62.80 -33.73 45.60
C ASN A 99 62.96 -35.17 46.13
N GLY A 100 63.41 -36.06 45.24
CA GLY A 100 63.73 -37.45 45.59
C GLY A 100 62.68 -38.50 45.18
N ILE A 101 61.62 -38.10 44.46
CA ILE A 101 60.62 -39.01 43.85
C ILE A 101 60.77 -38.97 42.33
N ALA A 102 60.86 -40.15 41.69
CA ALA A 102 60.79 -40.25 40.23
C ALA A 102 59.33 -40.49 39.82
N PHE A 103 58.77 -39.63 38.99
CA PHE A 103 57.51 -39.93 38.29
C PHE A 103 57.73 -41.06 37.29
N GLU A 104 56.67 -41.81 36.92
CA GLU A 104 56.75 -42.83 35.85
C GLU A 104 57.26 -42.24 34.51
N ASP A 105 57.17 -40.93 34.31
CA ASP A 105 57.66 -40.21 33.13
C ASP A 105 59.10 -39.65 33.25
N SER A 106 59.82 -39.92 34.35
CA SER A 106 61.22 -39.50 34.62
C SER A 106 61.48 -37.98 34.73
N SER A 107 60.42 -37.15 34.86
CA SER A 107 60.57 -35.75 35.26
C SER A 107 60.74 -35.60 36.79
N THR A 108 61.28 -34.47 37.28
CA THR A 108 61.42 -34.16 38.73
C THR A 108 60.52 -33.00 39.19
N SER A 109 59.67 -32.47 38.31
CA SER A 109 58.75 -31.35 38.60
C SER A 109 57.60 -31.31 37.59
N LYS A 110 56.40 -30.92 38.04
CA LYS A 110 55.24 -30.61 37.18
C LYS A 110 54.76 -29.18 37.47
N SER A 111 54.53 -28.41 36.40
CA SER A 111 54.05 -27.03 36.47
C SER A 111 52.58 -26.97 36.06
N PHE A 112 51.78 -26.25 36.83
CA PHE A 112 50.38 -25.96 36.52
C PHE A 112 50.21 -24.44 36.39
N GLU A 113 49.59 -23.99 35.30
CA GLU A 113 49.29 -22.59 35.04
C GLU A 113 47.93 -22.25 35.64
N ILE A 114 47.85 -21.15 36.41
CA ILE A 114 46.62 -20.70 37.06
C ILE A 114 46.34 -19.26 36.61
N PHE A 115 45.20 -19.06 35.96
CA PHE A 115 44.77 -17.74 35.51
C PHE A 115 44.04 -17.02 36.65
N ILE A 116 44.53 -15.84 37.06
CA ILE A 116 43.80 -14.89 37.91
C ILE A 116 43.15 -13.87 36.96
N ARG A 117 41.84 -13.66 37.06
CA ARG A 117 41.16 -12.56 36.37
C ARG A 117 40.86 -11.45 37.38
N ASP A 118 41.22 -10.23 37.01
CA ASP A 118 40.75 -9.03 37.66
C ASP A 118 39.25 -8.83 37.33
N VAL A 119 38.49 -8.30 38.28
CA VAL A 119 37.01 -8.22 38.24
C VAL A 119 36.55 -6.77 38.09
N ALA A 120 37.42 -5.86 37.64
CA ALA A 120 37.20 -4.41 37.70
C ALA A 120 37.22 -3.66 36.36
N GLU A 121 37.57 -4.29 35.23
CA GLU A 121 37.59 -3.61 33.92
C GLU A 121 36.35 -3.97 33.10
N ASN A 122 35.50 -2.97 32.82
CA ASN A 122 34.30 -3.14 32.01
C ASN A 122 34.63 -3.53 30.56
N VAL A 123 34.16 -4.68 30.13
CA VAL A 123 34.25 -5.23 28.79
C VAL A 123 32.97 -4.91 28.01
N PRO A 124 33.06 -4.20 26.87
CA PRO A 124 31.87 -3.89 26.07
C PRO A 124 31.12 -5.14 25.58
N PRO A 125 29.81 -5.02 25.28
CA PRO A 125 29.02 -6.13 24.79
C PRO A 125 29.53 -6.60 23.44
N GLN A 126 29.46 -7.91 23.20
CA GLN A 126 29.72 -8.52 21.90
C GLN A 126 28.44 -9.15 21.33
N GLY A 127 28.43 -9.36 20.01
CA GLY A 127 27.30 -9.96 19.31
C GLY A 127 26.36 -8.92 18.69
N THR A 128 25.14 -9.36 18.37
CA THR A 128 24.15 -8.54 17.66
C THR A 128 22.77 -8.71 18.27
N VAL A 129 22.00 -7.63 18.25
CA VAL A 129 20.56 -7.66 18.48
C VAL A 129 19.87 -7.84 17.12
N THR A 130 18.95 -8.79 17.03
CA THR A 130 18.12 -9.02 15.83
C THR A 130 16.69 -8.57 16.08
N ILE A 131 16.01 -8.16 15.00
CA ILE A 131 14.57 -7.92 15.00
C ILE A 131 13.93 -9.07 14.22
N GLU A 132 12.98 -9.75 14.84
CA GLU A 132 12.16 -10.79 14.22
C GLU A 132 10.78 -10.23 13.84
N GLY A 133 10.15 -10.82 12.82
CA GLY A 133 8.90 -10.35 12.24
C GLY A 133 9.11 -9.70 10.87
N GLU A 134 8.02 -9.55 10.12
CA GLU A 134 8.03 -8.88 8.82
C GLU A 134 7.67 -7.41 9.00
N ALA A 135 8.44 -6.54 8.36
CA ALA A 135 8.36 -5.10 8.56
C ALA A 135 7.42 -4.45 7.54
N PHE A 136 6.12 -4.70 7.69
CA PHE A 136 5.06 -3.95 7.02
C PHE A 136 4.05 -3.43 8.07
N ALA A 137 3.29 -2.40 7.74
CA ALA A 137 2.36 -1.78 8.68
C ALA A 137 1.34 -2.80 9.23
N GLY A 138 0.93 -2.65 10.49
CA GLY A 138 0.05 -3.58 11.19
C GLY A 138 0.75 -4.78 11.83
N ASN A 139 1.92 -5.20 11.34
CA ASN A 139 2.66 -6.32 11.90
C ASN A 139 3.41 -5.98 13.19
N THR A 140 3.64 -7.01 14.02
CA THR A 140 4.42 -6.87 15.25
C THR A 140 5.85 -7.36 15.04
N LEU A 141 6.81 -6.45 15.18
CA LEU A 141 8.22 -6.77 15.25
C LEU A 141 8.61 -7.07 16.71
N THR A 142 9.51 -8.03 16.92
CA THR A 142 10.00 -8.43 18.25
C THR A 142 11.52 -8.39 18.29
N VAL A 143 12.08 -7.79 19.34
CA VAL A 143 13.53 -7.73 19.55
C VAL A 143 14.02 -9.05 20.15
N ASP A 144 15.01 -9.69 19.51
CA ASP A 144 15.75 -10.81 20.07
C ASP A 144 17.18 -10.40 20.47
N PRO A 145 17.46 -10.29 21.78
CA PRO A 145 18.80 -10.01 22.29
C PRO A 145 19.64 -11.28 22.54
N SER A 146 19.16 -12.48 22.18
CA SER A 146 19.84 -13.76 22.48
C SER A 146 21.24 -13.90 21.87
N GLY A 147 21.52 -13.13 20.82
CA GLY A 147 22.83 -13.03 20.19
C GLY A 147 23.86 -12.18 20.95
N LEU A 148 23.46 -11.50 22.04
CA LEU A 148 24.37 -10.72 22.87
C LEU A 148 25.13 -11.60 23.86
N SER A 149 26.42 -11.31 24.02
CA SER A 149 27.26 -11.90 25.05
C SER A 149 28.14 -10.83 25.68
N ASP A 150 28.27 -10.87 26.99
CA ASP A 150 29.11 -9.95 27.75
C ASP A 150 29.95 -10.75 28.75
N ALA A 151 31.24 -10.44 28.82
CA ALA A 151 32.18 -11.08 29.73
C ALA A 151 31.91 -10.73 31.20
N ASP A 152 31.34 -9.55 31.44
CA ASP A 152 31.06 -9.02 32.78
C ASP A 152 29.63 -9.33 33.25
N GLY A 153 28.89 -10.06 32.43
CA GLY A 153 27.58 -10.61 32.71
C GLY A 153 26.45 -9.69 32.26
N ILE A 154 25.34 -10.31 31.87
CA ILE A 154 24.17 -9.62 31.31
C ILE A 154 23.12 -9.44 32.39
N GLY A 155 22.66 -8.20 32.58
CA GLY A 155 21.54 -7.85 33.46
C GLY A 155 20.17 -7.96 32.80
N GLU A 156 19.17 -7.33 33.41
CA GLU A 156 17.83 -7.25 32.83
C GLU A 156 17.81 -6.27 31.64
N PHE A 157 17.21 -6.70 30.54
CA PHE A 157 17.11 -5.88 29.33
C PHE A 157 15.99 -4.85 29.41
N SER A 158 16.25 -3.69 28.83
CA SER A 158 15.27 -2.64 28.54
C SER A 158 15.35 -2.26 27.06
N TYR A 159 14.24 -1.81 26.49
CA TYR A 159 14.09 -1.61 25.05
C TYR A 159 13.69 -0.17 24.73
N GLN A 160 14.10 0.31 23.57
CA GLN A 160 13.62 1.54 22.95
C GLN A 160 13.67 1.39 21.45
N TRP A 161 12.52 1.47 20.78
CA TRP A 161 12.44 1.49 19.32
C TRP A 161 12.79 2.88 18.78
N LEU A 162 13.44 2.91 17.63
CA LEU A 162 13.88 4.14 16.97
C LEU A 162 13.48 4.12 15.49
N ARG A 163 12.91 5.24 15.04
CA ARG A 163 12.61 5.53 13.64
C ARG A 163 13.68 6.46 13.09
N ASN A 164 14.41 6.02 12.07
CA ASN A 164 15.56 6.75 11.51
C ASN A 164 16.57 7.19 12.58
N GLY A 165 16.76 6.35 13.61
CA GLY A 165 17.66 6.62 14.74
C GLY A 165 17.10 7.56 15.83
N ILE A 166 15.85 8.03 15.70
CA ILE A 166 15.17 8.88 16.69
C ILE A 166 14.24 8.01 17.55
N PRO A 167 14.28 8.10 18.91
CA PRO A 167 13.38 7.33 19.77
C PRO A 167 11.90 7.58 19.48
N ILE A 168 11.13 6.52 19.29
CA ILE A 168 9.68 6.57 19.15
C ILE A 168 9.07 6.66 20.55
N VAL A 169 8.24 7.68 20.79
CA VAL A 169 7.67 7.96 22.11
C VAL A 169 6.77 6.80 22.54
N GLY A 170 7.07 6.20 23.71
CA GLY A 170 6.27 5.11 24.29
C GLY A 170 6.60 3.71 23.78
N ALA A 171 7.42 3.58 22.72
CA ALA A 171 7.83 2.29 22.18
C ALA A 171 9.03 1.70 22.95
N VAL A 172 8.78 1.29 24.19
CA VAL A 172 9.78 0.79 25.15
C VAL A 172 9.64 -0.71 25.47
N ASP A 173 8.70 -1.38 24.82
CA ASP A 173 8.47 -2.82 24.96
C ASP A 173 9.39 -3.63 24.03
N VAL A 174 9.54 -4.93 24.33
CA VAL A 174 10.28 -5.88 23.49
C VAL A 174 9.66 -6.02 22.08
N SER A 175 8.38 -5.68 21.95
CA SER A 175 7.62 -5.73 20.71
C SER A 175 7.16 -4.35 20.27
N TYR A 176 7.00 -4.15 18.96
CA TYR A 176 6.48 -2.92 18.36
C TYR A 176 5.56 -3.24 17.19
N VAL A 177 4.37 -2.64 17.17
CA VAL A 177 3.45 -2.71 16.03
C VAL A 177 3.87 -1.64 15.04
N VAL A 178 4.23 -2.06 13.83
CA VAL A 178 4.61 -1.16 12.74
C VAL A 178 3.39 -0.32 12.36
N VAL A 179 3.58 0.99 12.24
CA VAL A 179 2.52 1.92 11.80
C VAL A 179 2.84 2.44 10.40
N PRO A 180 1.87 2.99 9.65
CA PRO A 180 2.11 3.52 8.31
C PRO A 180 3.26 4.53 8.24
N GLU A 181 3.47 5.35 9.27
CA GLU A 181 4.58 6.33 9.30
C GLU A 181 5.97 5.68 9.42
N ASP A 182 6.05 4.36 9.63
CA ASP A 182 7.30 3.63 9.60
C ASP A 182 7.69 3.18 8.18
N ILE A 183 6.76 3.13 7.23
CA ILE A 183 7.02 2.66 5.85
C ILE A 183 8.09 3.54 5.19
N GLY A 184 9.06 2.90 4.52
CA GLY A 184 10.21 3.57 3.92
C GLY A 184 11.25 4.09 4.92
N THR A 185 11.03 3.92 6.23
CA THR A 185 11.98 4.31 7.28
C THR A 185 12.87 3.15 7.72
N SER A 186 13.96 3.51 8.40
CA SER A 186 14.84 2.56 9.09
C SER A 186 14.38 2.37 10.53
N LEU A 187 13.74 1.24 10.81
CA LEU A 187 13.38 0.83 12.18
C LEU A 187 14.53 0.08 12.84
N THR A 188 14.95 0.55 14.01
CA THR A 188 15.97 -0.12 14.84
C THR A 188 15.48 -0.21 16.27
N ALA A 189 16.05 -1.13 17.06
CA ALA A 189 15.80 -1.24 18.48
C ALA A 189 17.10 -1.09 19.26
N ARG A 190 17.10 -0.25 20.29
CA ARG A 190 18.17 -0.19 21.28
C ARG A 190 17.83 -1.09 22.46
N VAL A 191 18.70 -2.04 22.74
CA VAL A 191 18.67 -2.88 23.93
C VAL A 191 19.69 -2.33 24.91
N SER A 192 19.28 -2.07 26.16
CA SER A 192 20.16 -1.59 27.22
C SER A 192 20.03 -2.47 28.46
N TYR A 193 21.13 -2.70 29.18
CA TYR A 193 21.16 -3.45 30.44
C TYR A 193 22.25 -2.88 31.36
N THR A 194 22.17 -3.22 32.64
CA THR A 194 23.27 -2.97 33.60
C THR A 194 23.96 -4.31 33.87
N ASP A 195 25.28 -4.39 33.67
CA ASP A 195 26.05 -5.63 33.88
C ASP A 195 26.16 -6.02 35.37
N LEU A 196 26.89 -7.10 35.69
CA LEU A 196 27.09 -7.51 37.09
C LEU A 196 28.08 -6.63 37.87
N LEU A 197 28.79 -5.72 37.19
CA LEU A 197 29.69 -4.73 37.76
C LEU A 197 29.00 -3.38 38.01
N GLY A 198 27.77 -3.20 37.55
CA GLY A 198 26.98 -1.99 37.70
C GLY A 198 27.16 -0.96 36.59
N THR A 199 27.75 -1.34 35.45
CA THR A 199 27.91 -0.47 34.27
C THR A 199 26.70 -0.59 33.35
N ASP A 200 26.19 0.56 32.88
CA ASP A 200 25.11 0.60 31.89
C ASP A 200 25.67 0.44 30.48
N GLU A 201 25.18 -0.58 29.76
CA GLU A 201 25.58 -0.90 28.41
C GLU A 201 24.39 -0.88 27.44
N SER A 202 24.66 -0.68 26.15
CA SER A 202 23.62 -0.72 25.13
C SER A 202 24.11 -1.13 23.75
N VAL A 203 23.26 -1.82 23.00
CA VAL A 203 23.48 -2.22 21.60
C VAL A 203 22.26 -1.84 20.78
N VAL A 204 22.49 -1.31 19.58
CA VAL A 204 21.43 -1.02 18.60
C VAL A 204 21.41 -2.13 17.55
N SER A 205 20.24 -2.64 17.24
CA SER A 205 20.05 -3.66 16.20
C SER A 205 20.46 -3.16 14.82
N ASN A 206 20.61 -4.09 13.87
CA ASN A 206 20.54 -3.72 12.46
C ASN A 206 19.14 -3.16 12.13
N ALA A 207 19.07 -2.35 11.08
CA ALA A 207 17.82 -1.78 10.61
C ALA A 207 16.92 -2.83 9.95
N ALA A 208 15.67 -2.90 10.39
CA ALA A 208 14.58 -3.43 9.60
C ALA A 208 14.14 -2.35 8.60
N GLN A 209 14.10 -2.69 7.31
CA GLN A 209 13.52 -1.83 6.28
C GLN A 209 12.02 -2.11 6.25
N VAL A 210 11.22 -1.08 6.51
CA VAL A 210 9.77 -1.22 6.47
C VAL A 210 9.31 -1.01 5.04
N VAL A 211 8.58 -1.98 4.51
CA VAL A 211 8.01 -1.99 3.16
C VAL A 211 6.48 -2.00 3.23
N LEU A 212 5.84 -1.68 2.11
CA LEU A 212 4.41 -1.88 1.95
C LEU A 212 4.07 -3.38 2.06
N GLU A 213 2.87 -3.67 2.58
CA GLU A 213 2.36 -5.04 2.61
C GLU A 213 2.18 -5.54 1.17
N PRO A 214 2.82 -6.66 0.79
CA PRO A 214 2.59 -7.24 -0.52
C PRO A 214 1.24 -7.97 -0.50
N GLY A 215 0.43 -7.75 -1.53
CA GLY A 215 -0.76 -8.54 -1.78
C GLY A 215 -0.49 -10.05 -1.85
N THR A 216 -1.48 -10.82 -1.41
CA THR A 216 -1.44 -12.27 -1.25
C THR A 216 -2.56 -12.94 -2.06
N ASP A 217 -2.85 -14.20 -1.74
CA ASP A 217 -3.97 -14.95 -2.35
C ASP A 217 -5.24 -14.90 -1.49
N GLY A 218 -5.28 -14.06 -0.45
CA GLY A 218 -6.46 -13.88 0.38
C GLY A 218 -6.62 -12.42 0.77
N ASN A 219 -7.77 -12.12 1.37
CA ASN A 219 -8.20 -10.75 1.68
C ASN A 219 -7.16 -9.97 2.52
N ASP A 220 -6.59 -8.95 1.90
CA ASP A 220 -5.55 -8.09 2.44
C ASP A 220 -6.08 -6.68 2.73
N LEU A 221 -5.40 -5.99 3.65
CA LEU A 221 -5.70 -4.60 4.01
C LEU A 221 -4.43 -3.78 3.86
N ILE A 222 -4.28 -3.13 2.71
CA ILE A 222 -3.05 -2.47 2.29
C ILE A 222 -3.20 -0.95 2.41
N PHE A 223 -2.30 -0.33 3.18
CA PHE A 223 -2.20 1.12 3.30
C PHE A 223 -0.94 1.64 2.64
N GLY A 224 -1.09 2.64 1.78
CA GLY A 224 -0.04 3.48 1.25
C GLY A 224 0.53 4.44 2.29
N THR A 225 1.30 5.39 1.80
CA THR A 225 2.01 6.45 2.50
C THR A 225 1.65 7.79 1.86
N PRO A 226 1.98 8.94 2.47
CA PRO A 226 1.71 10.24 1.84
C PRO A 226 2.57 10.59 0.61
N LEU A 227 3.12 9.59 -0.08
CA LEU A 227 4.01 9.68 -1.23
C LEU A 227 3.49 8.76 -2.32
N ASP A 228 3.87 9.03 -3.57
CA ASP A 228 3.56 8.15 -4.72
C ASP A 228 3.95 6.67 -4.45
N ASP A 229 2.93 5.82 -4.34
CA ASP A 229 3.03 4.41 -4.01
C ASP A 229 2.60 3.50 -5.16
N THR A 230 2.90 2.20 -5.02
CA THR A 230 2.40 1.17 -5.92
C THR A 230 1.87 0.02 -5.09
N LEU A 231 0.54 -0.12 -5.06
CA LEU A 231 -0.20 -1.07 -4.24
C LEU A 231 -0.84 -2.14 -5.15
N SER A 232 -0.84 -3.38 -4.70
CA SER A 232 -1.49 -4.50 -5.41
C SER A 232 -2.08 -5.46 -4.38
N GLY A 233 -3.38 -5.75 -4.48
CA GLY A 233 -4.12 -6.68 -3.62
C GLY A 233 -3.85 -8.15 -3.98
N GLY A 234 -3.93 -8.48 -5.27
CA GLY A 234 -3.61 -9.82 -5.74
C GLY A 234 -4.86 -10.65 -5.94
N ALA A 235 -5.13 -11.60 -5.05
CA ALA A 235 -6.37 -12.37 -5.10
C ALA A 235 -7.07 -12.36 -3.75
N GLY A 236 -8.40 -12.43 -3.77
CA GLY A 236 -9.22 -12.29 -2.58
C GLY A 236 -9.91 -10.94 -2.58
N ASP A 237 -10.89 -10.75 -1.67
CA ASP A 237 -11.56 -9.45 -1.58
C ASP A 237 -10.69 -8.50 -0.73
N ASP A 238 -9.91 -7.64 -1.39
CA ASP A 238 -8.88 -6.80 -0.78
C ASP A 238 -9.40 -5.38 -0.48
N THR A 239 -8.68 -4.66 0.38
CA THR A 239 -8.93 -3.24 0.64
C THR A 239 -7.64 -2.45 0.54
N LEU A 240 -7.58 -1.50 -0.39
CA LEU A 240 -6.40 -0.68 -0.68
C LEU A 240 -6.69 0.80 -0.42
N PHE A 241 -5.76 1.50 0.24
CA PHE A 241 -5.82 2.94 0.48
C PHE A 241 -4.53 3.62 -0.01
N GLY A 242 -4.60 4.49 -1.02
CA GLY A 242 -3.47 5.25 -1.55
C GLY A 242 -3.03 6.40 -0.63
N ILE A 243 -4.02 7.13 -0.10
CA ILE A 243 -3.94 8.25 0.86
C ILE A 243 -3.56 9.62 0.28
N ASP A 244 -2.27 9.98 0.20
CA ASP A 244 -1.82 11.19 -0.50
C ASP A 244 -0.70 10.77 -1.45
N GLY A 245 -0.59 11.39 -2.63
CA GLY A 245 0.43 11.02 -3.61
C GLY A 245 -0.22 10.73 -4.95
N ASN A 246 0.59 10.55 -5.99
CA ASN A 246 0.08 10.02 -7.25
C ASN A 246 0.33 8.52 -7.25
N ASP A 247 -0.67 7.75 -6.89
CA ASP A 247 -0.53 6.34 -6.58
C ASP A 247 -0.90 5.45 -7.77
N VAL A 248 -0.37 4.23 -7.75
CA VAL A 248 -0.79 3.16 -8.68
C VAL A 248 -1.40 2.04 -7.86
N LEU A 249 -2.70 1.82 -7.99
CA LEU A 249 -3.47 0.84 -7.22
C LEU A 249 -4.05 -0.22 -8.16
N ALA A 250 -3.88 -1.49 -7.80
CA ALA A 250 -4.50 -2.61 -8.50
C ALA A 250 -5.17 -3.55 -7.49
N GLY A 251 -6.48 -3.74 -7.59
CA GLY A 251 -7.24 -4.69 -6.79
C GLY A 251 -6.78 -6.12 -7.08
N GLY A 252 -7.15 -6.63 -8.26
CA GLY A 252 -6.66 -7.92 -8.75
C GLY A 252 -7.80 -8.83 -9.16
N ILE A 253 -7.95 -9.97 -8.49
CA ILE A 253 -9.09 -10.87 -8.75
C ILE A 253 -9.97 -10.94 -7.50
N ASP A 254 -11.26 -11.19 -7.72
CA ASP A 254 -12.32 -11.11 -6.71
C ASP A 254 -12.68 -9.66 -6.38
N ASN A 255 -13.52 -9.39 -5.37
CA ASN A 255 -14.17 -8.08 -5.25
C ASN A 255 -13.39 -7.15 -4.33
N ASP A 256 -12.82 -6.08 -4.88
CA ASP A 256 -11.92 -5.21 -4.16
C ASP A 256 -12.57 -3.88 -3.75
N SER A 257 -12.04 -3.28 -2.68
CA SER A 257 -12.38 -1.93 -2.25
C SER A 257 -11.14 -1.04 -2.35
N ILE A 258 -11.17 -0.02 -3.20
CA ILE A 258 -10.01 0.80 -3.50
C ILE A 258 -10.34 2.28 -3.27
N GLU A 259 -9.53 2.97 -2.48
CA GLU A 259 -9.58 4.43 -2.25
C GLU A 259 -8.24 5.03 -2.68
N GLY A 260 -8.22 5.85 -3.74
CA GLY A 260 -7.03 6.56 -4.22
C GLY A 260 -6.56 7.59 -3.21
N GLY A 261 -7.43 8.57 -2.92
CA GLY A 261 -7.18 9.59 -1.90
C GLY A 261 -6.88 10.94 -2.54
N ASN A 262 -5.79 11.59 -2.15
CA ASN A 262 -5.39 12.87 -2.72
C ASN A 262 -4.26 12.69 -3.73
N GLY A 263 -4.40 13.24 -4.92
CA GLY A 263 -3.39 13.26 -5.97
C GLY A 263 -3.98 12.71 -7.27
N ASN A 264 -3.13 12.50 -8.26
CA ASN A 264 -3.56 11.99 -9.55
C ASN A 264 -3.24 10.49 -9.61
N ASP A 265 -4.22 9.66 -9.33
CA ASP A 265 -4.06 8.23 -9.13
C ASP A 265 -4.32 7.43 -10.40
N SER A 266 -3.73 6.25 -10.48
CA SER A 266 -3.99 5.26 -11.52
C SER A 266 -4.52 4.00 -10.86
N ILE A 267 -5.82 3.77 -11.01
CA ILE A 267 -6.57 2.74 -10.29
C ILE A 267 -7.12 1.70 -11.27
N SER A 268 -6.94 0.42 -10.95
CA SER A 268 -7.53 -0.70 -11.69
C SER A 268 -8.21 -1.68 -10.72
N GLY A 269 -9.52 -1.89 -10.86
CA GLY A 269 -10.26 -2.94 -10.16
C GLY A 269 -9.82 -4.33 -10.61
N SER A 270 -9.79 -4.53 -11.93
CA SER A 270 -9.44 -5.78 -12.63
C SER A 270 -10.61 -6.79 -12.71
N ASP A 271 -10.54 -7.98 -12.13
CA ASP A 271 -11.61 -8.98 -12.25
C ASP A 271 -12.41 -9.05 -10.95
N GLY A 272 -13.65 -8.58 -10.90
CA GLY A 272 -14.36 -8.46 -9.63
C GLY A 272 -15.59 -7.58 -9.75
N ASN A 273 -16.44 -7.56 -8.73
CA ASN A 273 -17.39 -6.46 -8.58
C ASN A 273 -16.77 -5.45 -7.62
N ASP A 274 -16.02 -4.51 -8.16
CA ASP A 274 -15.14 -3.65 -7.39
C ASP A 274 -15.86 -2.38 -6.92
N VAL A 275 -15.40 -1.83 -5.80
CA VAL A 275 -15.82 -0.52 -5.29
C VAL A 275 -14.62 0.40 -5.30
N ILE A 276 -14.64 1.41 -6.15
CA ILE A 276 -13.52 2.31 -6.39
C ILE A 276 -13.93 3.76 -6.11
N ASN A 277 -13.12 4.47 -5.33
CA ASN A 277 -13.19 5.90 -5.14
C ASN A 277 -11.84 6.53 -5.53
N GLY A 278 -11.81 7.44 -6.51
CA GLY A 278 -10.62 8.17 -6.93
C GLY A 278 -10.16 9.15 -5.86
N GLY A 279 -11.03 10.12 -5.54
CA GLY A 279 -10.84 11.03 -4.41
C GLY A 279 -10.66 12.47 -4.88
N LEU A 280 -9.53 13.09 -4.58
CA LEU A 280 -9.20 14.44 -5.05
C LEU A 280 -8.05 14.36 -6.05
N GLY A 281 -8.17 15.02 -7.19
CA GLY A 281 -7.14 15.10 -8.22
C GLY A 281 -7.64 14.46 -9.51
N ALA A 282 -6.81 14.53 -10.57
CA ALA A 282 -7.23 14.02 -11.87
C ALA A 282 -6.79 12.57 -12.04
N ASP A 283 -7.74 11.65 -11.88
CA ASP A 283 -7.53 10.22 -11.75
C ASP A 283 -7.73 9.46 -13.06
N ASN A 284 -7.12 8.28 -13.15
CA ASN A 284 -7.33 7.32 -14.22
C ASN A 284 -7.84 6.01 -13.64
N ILE A 285 -9.13 5.73 -13.85
CA ILE A 285 -9.83 4.64 -13.18
C ILE A 285 -10.37 3.64 -14.22
N GLY A 286 -10.09 2.36 -14.00
CA GLY A 286 -10.71 1.26 -14.74
C GLY A 286 -11.34 0.24 -13.80
N GLY A 287 -12.63 -0.06 -13.99
CA GLY A 287 -13.34 -1.13 -13.27
C GLY A 287 -12.80 -2.49 -13.68
N GLY A 288 -13.08 -2.91 -14.91
CA GLY A 288 -12.51 -4.11 -15.51
C GLY A 288 -13.57 -5.13 -15.92
N LEU A 289 -13.57 -6.31 -15.30
CA LEU A 289 -14.58 -7.34 -15.49
C LEU A 289 -15.45 -7.45 -14.25
N GLY A 290 -16.76 -7.25 -14.38
CA GLY A 290 -17.74 -7.49 -13.34
C GLY A 290 -18.69 -6.33 -13.22
N THR A 291 -19.38 -6.20 -12.10
CA THR A 291 -20.32 -5.11 -11.88
C THR A 291 -19.70 -4.17 -10.88
N ASP A 292 -19.11 -3.10 -11.40
CA ASP A 292 -18.28 -2.18 -10.64
C ASP A 292 -19.09 -0.96 -10.17
N THR A 293 -18.67 -0.40 -9.04
CA THR A 293 -19.16 0.89 -8.54
C THR A 293 -17.97 1.83 -8.45
N ILE A 294 -17.99 2.89 -9.26
CA ILE A 294 -16.88 3.82 -9.42
C ILE A 294 -17.34 5.25 -9.14
N ASP A 295 -16.58 5.95 -8.31
CA ASP A 295 -16.75 7.38 -8.00
C ASP A 295 -15.40 8.07 -8.27
N GLY A 296 -15.34 8.94 -9.28
CA GLY A 296 -14.13 9.70 -9.64
C GLY A 296 -13.73 10.66 -8.52
N GLY A 297 -14.66 11.54 -8.15
CA GLY A 297 -14.50 12.48 -7.03
C GLY A 297 -14.32 13.91 -7.52
N ASP A 298 -13.39 14.66 -6.92
CA ASP A 298 -13.06 16.02 -7.39
C ASP A 298 -11.87 15.94 -8.35
N GLY A 299 -11.99 16.41 -9.59
CA GLY A 299 -10.90 16.39 -10.56
C GLY A 299 -11.39 16.32 -11.99
N ASP A 300 -10.47 16.41 -12.96
CA ASP A 300 -10.81 16.09 -14.34
C ASP A 300 -10.41 14.60 -14.56
N ASP A 301 -11.35 13.68 -14.37
CA ASP A 301 -11.10 12.24 -14.29
C ASP A 301 -11.28 11.52 -15.62
N ILE A 302 -10.63 10.36 -15.76
CA ILE A 302 -10.82 9.44 -16.88
C ILE A 302 -11.25 8.09 -16.33
N ILE A 303 -12.50 7.72 -16.60
CA ILE A 303 -13.15 6.55 -16.00
C ILE A 303 -13.66 5.60 -17.09
N GLY A 304 -13.36 4.31 -16.95
CA GLY A 304 -13.95 3.24 -17.76
C GLY A 304 -14.49 2.11 -16.90
N GLY A 305 -15.78 1.78 -17.03
CA GLY A 305 -16.41 0.65 -16.34
C GLY A 305 -15.85 -0.68 -16.82
N GLY A 306 -15.98 -0.95 -18.11
CA GLY A 306 -15.39 -2.12 -18.74
C GLY A 306 -16.44 -3.12 -19.19
N PHE A 307 -16.50 -4.29 -18.55
CA PHE A 307 -17.49 -5.31 -18.85
C PHE A 307 -18.37 -5.57 -17.65
N GLY A 308 -19.68 -5.54 -17.85
CA GLY A 308 -20.71 -5.81 -16.85
C GLY A 308 -21.51 -4.54 -16.60
N ALA A 309 -22.57 -4.65 -15.79
CA ALA A 309 -23.49 -3.53 -15.59
C ALA A 309 -22.95 -2.60 -14.51
N ASP A 310 -22.23 -1.55 -14.91
CA ASP A 310 -21.46 -0.69 -14.02
C ASP A 310 -22.26 0.52 -13.52
N SER A 311 -21.87 1.05 -12.36
CA SER A 311 -22.39 2.29 -11.79
C SER A 311 -21.25 3.29 -11.64
N ILE A 312 -21.25 4.36 -12.42
CA ILE A 312 -20.14 5.31 -12.51
C ILE A 312 -20.61 6.74 -12.25
N SER A 313 -19.89 7.45 -11.38
CA SER A 313 -20.00 8.90 -11.18
C SER A 313 -18.67 9.56 -11.53
N GLY A 314 -18.67 10.58 -12.39
CA GLY A 314 -17.52 11.44 -12.66
C GLY A 314 -17.20 12.28 -11.42
N GLY A 315 -18.17 13.08 -10.98
CA GLY A 315 -18.07 13.87 -9.77
C GLY A 315 -17.97 15.35 -10.08
N ALA A 316 -16.90 16.03 -9.70
CA ALA A 316 -16.72 17.45 -9.92
C ALA A 316 -15.47 17.73 -10.76
N GLY A 317 -15.67 18.28 -11.96
CA GLY A 317 -14.63 18.64 -12.92
C GLY A 317 -15.07 18.27 -14.32
N ASN A 318 -14.15 18.25 -15.30
CA ASN A 318 -14.51 17.89 -16.67
C ASN A 318 -14.04 16.46 -16.93
N ASP A 319 -14.97 15.53 -16.82
CA ASP A 319 -14.68 14.11 -16.78
C ASP A 319 -14.81 13.44 -18.15
N VAL A 320 -14.11 12.32 -18.31
CA VAL A 320 -14.28 11.42 -19.45
C VAL A 320 -14.77 10.08 -18.92
N VAL A 321 -16.03 9.77 -19.17
CA VAL A 321 -16.71 8.58 -18.63
C VAL A 321 -17.13 7.64 -19.76
N ALA A 322 -16.75 6.37 -19.65
CA ALA A 322 -17.23 5.31 -20.54
C ALA A 322 -17.78 4.13 -19.74
N GLY A 323 -19.04 3.76 -19.98
CA GLY A 323 -19.68 2.59 -19.34
C GLY A 323 -19.02 1.30 -19.79
N GLY A 324 -19.15 0.99 -21.08
CA GLY A 324 -18.43 -0.12 -21.71
C GLY A 324 -19.38 -1.13 -22.31
N ALA A 325 -19.53 -2.30 -21.69
CA ALA A 325 -20.37 -3.36 -22.21
C ALA A 325 -21.37 -3.83 -21.16
N ASP A 326 -22.59 -4.10 -21.60
CA ASP A 326 -23.77 -4.36 -20.78
C ASP A 326 -24.42 -3.03 -20.32
N ASN A 327 -25.47 -3.11 -19.51
CA ASN A 327 -26.32 -1.94 -19.23
C ASN A 327 -25.77 -1.13 -18.07
N ASP A 328 -25.26 0.06 -18.35
CA ASP A 328 -24.55 0.89 -17.39
C ASP A 328 -25.42 2.02 -16.83
N THR A 329 -25.04 2.54 -15.66
CA THR A 329 -25.57 3.78 -15.08
C THR A 329 -24.45 4.77 -14.92
N LEU A 330 -24.53 5.89 -15.64
CA LEU A 330 -23.49 6.90 -15.72
C LEU A 330 -24.03 8.26 -15.25
N ASP A 331 -23.26 8.95 -14.42
CA ASP A 331 -23.51 10.32 -13.95
C ASP A 331 -22.23 11.14 -14.17
N GLY A 332 -22.30 12.21 -14.96
CA GLY A 332 -21.17 13.12 -15.21
C GLY A 332 -20.86 13.95 -13.96
N GLY A 333 -21.84 14.75 -13.54
CA GLY A 333 -21.81 15.51 -12.30
C GLY A 333 -21.69 17.02 -12.55
N ASP A 334 -20.76 17.68 -11.86
CA ASP A 334 -20.49 19.12 -12.05
C ASP A 334 -19.35 19.30 -13.06
N GLY A 335 -19.58 19.96 -14.18
CA GLY A 335 -18.56 20.37 -15.17
C GLY A 335 -18.91 19.94 -16.58
N ASN A 336 -18.01 20.17 -17.54
CA ASN A 336 -18.30 19.86 -18.94
C ASN A 336 -17.76 18.47 -19.29
N ASP A 337 -18.63 17.47 -19.28
CA ASP A 337 -18.24 16.07 -19.33
C ASP A 337 -18.28 15.49 -20.74
N SER A 338 -17.49 14.43 -20.96
CA SER A 338 -17.52 13.62 -22.17
C SER A 338 -17.89 12.18 -21.83
N MET A 339 -19.10 11.78 -22.21
CA MET A 339 -19.69 10.51 -21.77
C MET A 339 -20.03 9.58 -22.94
N SER A 340 -19.87 8.27 -22.73
CA SER A 340 -20.25 7.22 -23.69
C SER A 340 -20.80 5.98 -23.00
N GLY A 341 -22.09 5.66 -23.19
CA GLY A 341 -22.70 4.40 -22.76
C GLY A 341 -22.04 3.18 -23.43
N SER A 342 -21.79 3.31 -24.72
CA SER A 342 -21.09 2.33 -25.59
C SER A 342 -21.98 1.15 -26.01
N PHE A 343 -22.03 0.03 -25.27
CA PHE A 343 -22.84 -1.12 -25.64
C PHE A 343 -23.76 -1.53 -24.50
N GLY A 344 -25.06 -1.38 -24.66
CA GLY A 344 -25.97 -1.69 -23.55
C GLY A 344 -27.22 -0.87 -23.68
N ASN A 345 -28.21 -1.14 -22.85
CA ASN A 345 -29.28 -0.16 -22.65
C ASN A 345 -28.87 0.68 -21.43
N ASP A 346 -28.31 1.85 -21.71
CA ASP A 346 -27.62 2.64 -20.70
C ASP A 346 -28.53 3.73 -20.11
N LEU A 347 -28.29 4.07 -18.85
CA LEU A 347 -28.88 5.22 -18.18
C LEU A 347 -27.80 6.26 -17.97
N ILE A 348 -27.94 7.43 -18.60
CA ILE A 348 -26.92 8.48 -18.62
C ILE A 348 -27.52 9.80 -18.12
N SER A 349 -26.83 10.41 -17.16
CA SER A 349 -27.08 11.76 -16.64
C SER A 349 -25.83 12.60 -16.89
N GLY A 350 -25.94 13.71 -17.63
CA GLY A 350 -24.83 14.65 -17.85
C GLY A 350 -24.55 15.46 -16.60
N GLY A 351 -25.52 16.27 -16.18
CA GLY A 351 -25.47 17.00 -14.91
C GLY A 351 -25.44 18.51 -15.14
N ASP A 352 -24.53 19.20 -14.46
CA ASP A 352 -24.34 20.65 -14.59
C ASP A 352 -23.13 20.93 -15.52
N GLY A 353 -23.31 21.49 -16.71
CA GLY A 353 -22.22 21.92 -17.59
C GLY A 353 -22.54 21.68 -19.05
N ASP A 354 -21.67 22.14 -19.96
CA ASP A 354 -21.89 21.86 -21.40
C ASP A 354 -21.31 20.47 -21.74
N ASP A 355 -22.18 19.46 -21.83
CA ASP A 355 -21.80 18.05 -21.92
C ASP A 355 -21.78 17.50 -23.34
N ALA A 356 -20.95 16.47 -23.56
CA ALA A 356 -20.86 15.72 -24.81
C ALA A 356 -21.19 14.24 -24.55
N ILE A 357 -22.42 13.84 -24.86
CA ILE A 357 -22.97 12.53 -24.49
C ILE A 357 -23.24 11.67 -25.74
N GLY A 358 -22.79 10.42 -25.70
CA GLY A 358 -23.19 9.37 -26.64
C GLY A 358 -23.83 8.18 -25.92
N GLY A 359 -25.05 7.79 -26.30
CA GLY A 359 -25.68 6.55 -25.81
C GLY A 359 -24.91 5.33 -26.34
N GLY A 360 -24.81 5.21 -27.65
CA GLY A 360 -24.01 4.17 -28.30
C GLY A 360 -24.90 3.19 -29.04
N THR A 361 -24.92 1.92 -28.62
CA THR A 361 -25.85 0.92 -29.17
C THR A 361 -26.73 0.39 -28.07
N GLY A 362 -28.04 0.36 -28.29
CA GLY A 362 -28.97 -0.25 -27.35
C GLY A 362 -30.33 0.40 -27.37
N GLN A 363 -30.85 0.73 -26.20
CA GLN A 363 -32.04 1.56 -26.01
C GLN A 363 -31.70 2.40 -24.79
N ASP A 364 -31.18 3.59 -25.05
CA ASP A 364 -30.53 4.39 -24.04
C ASP A 364 -31.53 5.42 -23.48
N THR A 365 -31.35 5.75 -22.21
CA THR A 365 -32.09 6.82 -21.54
C THR A 365 -31.09 7.89 -21.12
N ILE A 366 -31.19 9.06 -21.73
CA ILE A 366 -30.23 10.15 -21.58
C ILE A 366 -30.98 11.38 -21.04
N ASP A 367 -30.46 11.94 -19.95
CA ASP A 367 -30.82 13.25 -19.40
C ASP A 367 -29.55 14.10 -19.43
N ALA A 368 -29.47 15.08 -20.33
CA ALA A 368 -28.23 15.87 -20.50
C ALA A 368 -28.04 16.86 -19.35
N GLY A 369 -29.14 17.46 -18.87
CA GLY A 369 -29.15 18.21 -17.63
C GLY A 369 -29.18 19.71 -17.87
N ALA A 370 -28.20 20.45 -17.35
CA ALA A 370 -28.16 21.89 -17.46
C ALA A 370 -26.89 22.34 -18.18
N GLY A 371 -27.01 23.02 -19.30
CA GLY A 371 -25.87 23.42 -20.12
C GLY A 371 -26.26 23.53 -21.57
N ASN A 372 -25.29 23.75 -22.46
CA ASN A 372 -25.55 23.64 -23.90
C ASN A 372 -24.95 22.33 -24.37
N ASP A 373 -25.77 21.30 -24.38
CA ASP A 373 -25.30 19.93 -24.49
C ASP A 373 -25.26 19.46 -25.94
N SER A 374 -24.41 18.46 -26.18
CA SER A 374 -24.30 17.78 -27.47
C SER A 374 -24.56 16.30 -27.26
N VAL A 375 -25.78 15.87 -27.56
CA VAL A 375 -26.25 14.51 -27.30
C VAL A 375 -26.45 13.74 -28.61
N GLY A 376 -25.95 12.50 -28.63
CA GLY A 376 -26.29 11.50 -29.63
C GLY A 376 -26.81 10.22 -28.98
N GLY A 377 -28.05 9.80 -29.27
CA GLY A 377 -28.59 8.50 -28.82
C GLY A 377 -27.80 7.33 -29.41
N GLY A 378 -27.70 7.30 -30.73
CA GLY A 378 -26.90 6.34 -31.47
C GLY A 378 -27.76 5.35 -32.23
N GLU A 379 -27.52 4.05 -32.04
CA GLU A 379 -28.37 3.01 -32.61
C GLU A 379 -29.28 2.48 -31.50
N GLY A 380 -30.57 2.73 -31.59
CA GLY A 380 -31.47 2.31 -30.52
C GLY A 380 -32.82 2.96 -30.61
N ASP A 381 -33.80 2.42 -29.89
CA ASP A 381 -35.03 3.18 -29.66
C ASP A 381 -34.77 4.02 -28.39
N ASP A 382 -34.22 5.22 -28.55
CA ASP A 382 -33.62 5.99 -27.46
C ASP A 382 -34.60 7.02 -26.86
N SER A 383 -34.37 7.39 -25.60
CA SER A 383 -35.10 8.44 -24.89
C SER A 383 -34.12 9.53 -24.47
N ILE A 384 -34.26 10.73 -25.04
CA ILE A 384 -33.35 11.86 -24.82
C ILE A 384 -34.12 13.03 -24.23
N LEU A 385 -33.62 13.58 -23.12
CA LEU A 385 -34.00 14.86 -22.56
C LEU A 385 -32.79 15.79 -22.62
N GLY A 386 -32.91 16.94 -23.29
CA GLY A 386 -31.88 17.98 -23.32
C GLY A 386 -31.78 18.67 -21.96
N GLY A 387 -32.85 19.34 -21.55
CA GLY A 387 -32.96 19.93 -20.22
C GLY A 387 -32.90 21.45 -20.28
N ASP A 388 -32.06 22.09 -19.46
CA ASP A 388 -31.92 23.55 -19.44
C ASP A 388 -30.76 23.99 -20.36
N GLY A 389 -31.03 24.67 -21.48
CA GLY A 389 -30.02 25.39 -22.26
C GLY A 389 -30.20 25.21 -23.76
N ASN A 390 -29.18 25.54 -24.58
CA ASN A 390 -29.36 25.46 -26.04
C ASN A 390 -28.69 24.20 -26.57
N ASP A 391 -29.46 23.13 -26.67
CA ASP A 391 -28.93 21.81 -26.89
C ASP A 391 -28.86 21.43 -28.37
N PHE A 392 -27.92 20.55 -28.68
CA PHE A 392 -27.86 19.84 -29.95
C PHE A 392 -28.17 18.37 -29.70
N LEU A 393 -29.36 17.94 -30.11
CA LEU A 393 -29.87 16.60 -29.86
C LEU A 393 -29.97 15.81 -31.17
N ALA A 394 -29.34 14.65 -31.20
CA ALA A 394 -29.47 13.70 -32.30
C ALA A 394 -29.94 12.34 -31.76
N GLY A 395 -31.08 11.85 -32.26
CA GLY A 395 -31.57 10.51 -31.90
C GLY A 395 -30.67 9.43 -32.48
N GLY A 396 -30.52 9.47 -33.81
CA GLY A 396 -29.61 8.60 -34.54
C GLY A 396 -30.39 7.69 -35.46
N GLY A 397 -30.44 6.40 -35.13
CA GLY A 397 -31.17 5.41 -35.90
C GLY A 397 -32.17 4.64 -35.05
N ARG A 398 -33.29 4.30 -35.68
CA ARG A 398 -34.53 3.70 -35.13
C ARG A 398 -35.43 4.76 -34.49
N ASP A 399 -36.45 4.31 -33.76
CA ASP A 399 -37.59 5.13 -33.37
C ASP A 399 -37.28 5.81 -32.03
N ASP A 400 -36.98 7.10 -32.05
CA ASP A 400 -36.52 7.85 -30.87
C ASP A 400 -37.62 8.71 -30.22
N VAL A 401 -37.45 9.00 -28.94
CA VAL A 401 -38.23 9.99 -28.19
C VAL A 401 -37.30 11.09 -27.69
N ILE A 402 -37.50 12.32 -28.17
CA ILE A 402 -36.64 13.46 -27.85
C ILE A 402 -37.48 14.60 -27.28
N ASP A 403 -37.03 15.17 -26.16
CA ASP A 403 -37.55 16.38 -25.54
C ASP A 403 -36.39 17.38 -25.40
N GLY A 404 -36.46 18.52 -26.10
CA GLY A 404 -35.45 19.58 -26.05
C GLY A 404 -35.33 20.17 -24.66
N GLY A 405 -36.45 20.67 -24.15
CA GLY A 405 -36.55 21.15 -22.77
C GLY A 405 -36.80 22.65 -22.71
N ALA A 406 -35.88 23.40 -22.11
CA ALA A 406 -35.95 24.85 -22.00
C ALA A 406 -34.84 25.50 -22.81
N ASP A 407 -35.03 26.76 -23.22
CA ASP A 407 -34.14 27.49 -24.13
C ASP A 407 -34.16 26.92 -25.58
N ASN A 408 -33.21 27.31 -26.44
CA ASN A 408 -33.38 27.15 -27.90
C ASN A 408 -32.64 25.92 -28.41
N ASP A 409 -33.38 24.86 -28.75
CA ASP A 409 -32.77 23.59 -29.10
C ASP A 409 -32.65 23.35 -30.60
N THR A 410 -31.69 22.52 -30.97
CA THR A 410 -31.50 22.03 -32.34
C THR A 410 -31.61 20.51 -32.34
N ILE A 411 -32.70 20.00 -32.91
CA ILE A 411 -33.06 18.58 -32.82
C ILE A 411 -33.02 17.94 -34.20
N ASN A 412 -32.23 16.87 -34.34
CA ASN A 412 -32.16 16.01 -35.52
C ASN A 412 -32.41 14.56 -35.12
N ALA A 413 -33.68 14.15 -35.06
CA ALA A 413 -34.03 12.81 -34.57
C ALA A 413 -33.40 11.68 -35.39
N GLY A 414 -33.29 11.85 -36.72
CA GLY A 414 -32.46 10.97 -37.54
C GLY A 414 -33.29 10.05 -38.43
N ALA A 415 -33.03 8.74 -38.37
CA ALA A 415 -33.70 7.75 -39.19
C ALA A 415 -34.63 6.89 -38.35
N GLY A 416 -35.93 6.94 -38.58
CA GLY A 416 -36.87 6.25 -37.70
C GLY A 416 -38.27 6.82 -37.83
N ASN A 417 -39.13 6.43 -36.89
CA ASN A 417 -40.40 7.10 -36.65
C ASN A 417 -40.31 7.80 -35.29
N ASP A 418 -39.91 9.06 -35.32
CA ASP A 418 -39.49 9.74 -34.10
C ASP A 418 -40.62 10.55 -33.48
N VAL A 419 -40.58 10.70 -32.16
CA VAL A 419 -41.46 11.61 -31.40
C VAL A 419 -40.61 12.71 -30.80
N ILE A 420 -40.87 13.94 -31.21
CA ILE A 420 -40.06 15.10 -30.89
C ILE A 420 -40.91 16.15 -30.18
N THR A 421 -40.40 16.65 -29.07
CA THR A 421 -40.91 17.81 -28.32
C THR A 421 -39.80 18.85 -28.33
N GLY A 422 -40.09 20.05 -28.81
CA GLY A 422 -39.13 21.16 -28.80
C GLY A 422 -38.93 21.67 -27.38
N GLY A 423 -40.03 21.94 -26.69
CA GLY A 423 -40.02 22.46 -25.33
C GLY A 423 -40.46 23.92 -25.28
N THR A 424 -39.71 24.75 -24.55
CA THR A 424 -39.97 26.20 -24.47
C THR A 424 -38.99 26.99 -25.32
N GLU A 425 -39.23 28.29 -25.49
CA GLU A 425 -38.40 29.13 -26.36
C GLU A 425 -38.44 28.70 -27.84
N ALA A 426 -37.37 28.87 -28.61
CA ALA A 426 -37.40 28.82 -30.07
C ALA A 426 -36.54 27.69 -30.63
N ASP A 427 -37.19 26.64 -31.09
CA ASP A 427 -36.51 25.41 -31.46
C ASP A 427 -36.29 25.27 -32.97
N GLN A 428 -35.30 24.47 -33.33
CA GLN A 428 -35.00 24.11 -34.70
C GLN A 428 -35.06 22.61 -34.92
N PHE A 429 -36.07 22.17 -35.67
CA PHE A 429 -36.22 20.80 -36.12
C PHE A 429 -35.47 20.59 -37.44
N VAL A 430 -34.43 19.77 -37.40
CA VAL A 430 -33.53 19.51 -38.51
C VAL A 430 -33.89 18.20 -39.20
N PHE A 431 -34.12 18.27 -40.51
CA PHE A 431 -34.30 17.09 -41.36
C PHE A 431 -33.19 17.03 -42.41
N SER A 432 -32.26 16.09 -42.20
CA SER A 432 -31.07 15.91 -43.03
C SER A 432 -31.23 14.84 -44.11
N SER A 433 -32.07 13.84 -43.85
CA SER A 433 -32.38 12.69 -44.71
C SER A 433 -33.89 12.43 -44.68
N PHE A 434 -34.40 11.70 -45.67
CA PHE A 434 -35.81 11.31 -45.73
C PHE A 434 -35.90 9.90 -46.31
N PHE A 435 -36.29 8.90 -45.51
CA PHE A 435 -36.45 7.54 -46.00
C PHE A 435 -37.93 7.19 -46.23
N ASP A 436 -38.20 6.44 -47.31
CA ASP A 436 -39.57 6.10 -47.70
C ASP A 436 -40.25 5.19 -46.66
N GLY A 437 -41.37 5.65 -46.11
CA GLY A 437 -42.16 4.90 -45.12
C GLY A 437 -41.95 5.30 -43.67
N GLU A 438 -41.03 6.23 -43.39
CA GLU A 438 -40.85 6.83 -42.06
C GLU A 438 -41.92 7.88 -41.74
N ALA A 439 -42.22 8.03 -40.46
CA ALA A 439 -43.25 8.92 -39.95
C ALA A 439 -42.84 9.56 -38.62
N ASP A 440 -42.47 10.83 -38.67
CA ASP A 440 -42.06 11.61 -37.51
C ASP A 440 -43.21 12.45 -36.97
N VAL A 441 -43.20 12.71 -35.67
CA VAL A 441 -44.21 13.51 -34.96
C VAL A 441 -43.52 14.60 -34.16
N ILE A 442 -43.92 15.86 -34.38
CA ILE A 442 -43.54 17.01 -33.56
C ILE A 442 -44.76 17.42 -32.75
N THR A 443 -44.63 17.43 -31.42
CA THR A 443 -45.79 17.46 -30.51
C THR A 443 -46.23 18.87 -30.11
N ASP A 444 -45.36 19.87 -30.19
CA ASP A 444 -45.56 21.17 -29.54
C ASP A 444 -45.13 22.41 -30.34
N PHE A 445 -44.79 22.26 -31.62
CA PHE A 445 -44.36 23.36 -32.51
C PHE A 445 -45.15 24.68 -32.33
N GLU A 446 -44.46 25.76 -32.00
CA GLU A 446 -44.99 27.11 -31.85
C GLU A 446 -44.76 28.00 -33.09
N ASP A 447 -45.85 28.26 -33.82
CA ASP A 447 -45.89 29.13 -35.02
C ASP A 447 -45.29 30.53 -34.77
N GLY A 448 -44.28 30.87 -35.57
CA GLY A 448 -43.56 32.14 -35.51
C GLY A 448 -42.48 32.22 -34.41
N ILE A 449 -42.24 31.12 -33.71
CA ILE A 449 -41.16 30.95 -32.74
C ILE A 449 -40.22 29.85 -33.23
N ASP A 450 -40.75 28.66 -33.52
CA ASP A 450 -39.96 27.51 -33.96
C ASP A 450 -39.67 27.52 -35.47
N SER A 451 -38.71 26.70 -35.87
CA SER A 451 -38.27 26.61 -37.25
C SER A 451 -37.87 25.22 -37.69
N PHE A 452 -37.88 25.01 -39.01
CA PHE A 452 -37.41 23.82 -39.68
C PHE A 452 -36.14 24.11 -40.47
N LEU A 453 -35.12 23.27 -40.31
CA LEU A 453 -33.97 23.22 -41.20
C LEU A 453 -34.05 21.99 -42.10
N ILE A 454 -34.32 22.21 -43.39
CA ILE A 454 -34.41 21.14 -44.38
C ILE A 454 -33.16 21.12 -45.24
N ARG A 455 -32.39 20.03 -45.19
CA ARG A 455 -31.25 19.85 -46.10
C ARG A 455 -31.75 19.41 -47.47
N ARG A 456 -31.34 20.12 -48.53
CA ARG A 456 -31.80 19.82 -49.90
C ARG A 456 -31.11 18.59 -50.51
N VAL A 457 -29.95 18.25 -49.98
CA VAL A 457 -29.13 17.12 -50.38
C VAL A 457 -28.74 16.39 -49.11
N ASP A 458 -28.96 15.09 -49.09
CA ASP A 458 -28.54 14.19 -48.04
C ASP A 458 -27.01 14.29 -47.90
N PRO A 459 -26.49 14.64 -46.70
CA PRO A 459 -25.05 14.79 -46.47
C PRO A 459 -24.25 13.51 -46.68
N ASP A 460 -24.84 12.35 -46.42
CA ASP A 460 -24.17 11.06 -46.37
C ASP A 460 -24.19 10.38 -47.73
N THR A 461 -25.33 10.45 -48.42
CA THR A 461 -25.49 9.81 -49.74
C THR A 461 -25.23 10.75 -50.91
N GLY A 462 -25.39 12.07 -50.71
CA GLY A 462 -25.35 13.07 -51.79
C GLY A 462 -26.59 13.05 -52.69
N GLU A 463 -27.62 12.27 -52.34
CA GLU A 463 -28.89 12.24 -53.05
C GLU A 463 -29.71 13.50 -52.77
N THR A 464 -30.54 13.90 -53.74
CA THR A 464 -31.36 15.11 -53.60
C THR A 464 -32.63 14.79 -52.81
N ASN A 465 -32.76 15.40 -51.63
CA ASN A 465 -33.95 15.30 -50.79
C ASN A 465 -35.15 16.01 -51.42
N ILE A 466 -34.98 17.26 -51.86
CA ILE A 466 -36.10 18.06 -52.34
C ILE A 466 -35.66 19.02 -53.46
N THR A 467 -36.55 19.25 -54.43
CA THR A 467 -36.32 20.21 -55.52
C THR A 467 -37.43 21.25 -55.57
N ASN A 468 -37.11 22.49 -55.92
CA ASN A 468 -38.07 23.59 -55.94
C ASN A 468 -38.79 23.78 -57.28
N GLY A 469 -38.54 22.91 -58.26
CA GLY A 469 -39.08 23.05 -59.62
C GLY A 469 -38.73 24.39 -60.32
N GLY A 470 -37.70 25.10 -59.85
CA GLY A 470 -37.32 26.44 -60.35
C GLY A 470 -38.10 27.61 -59.75
N ASN A 471 -38.92 27.41 -58.71
CA ASN A 471 -39.82 28.43 -58.15
C ASN A 471 -39.27 29.16 -56.91
N GLY A 472 -37.94 29.23 -56.76
CA GLY A 472 -37.32 29.88 -55.60
C GLY A 472 -37.61 29.14 -54.28
N LEU A 473 -37.69 29.87 -53.16
CA LEU A 473 -37.91 29.30 -51.83
C LEU A 473 -39.31 28.69 -51.68
N ALA A 474 -40.33 29.40 -52.17
CA ALA A 474 -41.72 28.93 -52.17
C ALA A 474 -41.91 27.62 -52.95
N GLY A 475 -41.04 27.32 -53.92
CA GLY A 475 -41.04 26.05 -54.63
C GLY A 475 -40.65 24.85 -53.75
N PHE A 476 -39.82 25.05 -52.73
CA PHE A 476 -39.46 23.99 -51.79
C PHE A 476 -40.62 23.69 -50.84
N VAL A 477 -41.21 24.72 -50.23
CA VAL A 477 -42.41 24.56 -49.37
C VAL A 477 -43.55 23.89 -50.13
N ALA A 478 -43.80 24.29 -51.39
CA ALA A 478 -44.79 23.62 -52.24
C ALA A 478 -44.47 22.14 -52.51
N ALA A 479 -43.20 21.77 -52.56
CA ALA A 479 -42.76 20.39 -52.77
C ALA A 479 -42.91 19.50 -51.53
N MET A 480 -43.03 20.09 -50.33
CA MET A 480 -43.31 19.35 -49.09
C MET A 480 -44.78 18.93 -48.94
N ASN A 481 -45.67 19.32 -49.87
CA ASN A 481 -47.08 18.90 -49.91
C ASN A 481 -47.81 19.01 -48.55
N ILE A 482 -47.68 20.15 -47.88
CA ILE A 482 -48.25 20.38 -46.55
C ILE A 482 -49.78 20.38 -46.61
N VAL A 483 -50.44 19.50 -45.85
CA VAL A 483 -51.89 19.33 -45.81
C VAL A 483 -52.42 19.19 -44.38
N ASP A 484 -53.64 19.66 -44.12
CA ASP A 484 -54.32 19.41 -42.85
C ASP A 484 -54.76 17.94 -42.77
N VAL A 485 -54.45 17.29 -41.65
CA VAL A 485 -54.88 15.92 -41.32
C VAL A 485 -55.55 15.90 -39.94
N GLU A 486 -55.95 14.72 -39.46
CA GLU A 486 -56.36 14.57 -38.07
C GLU A 486 -55.13 14.73 -37.16
N GLY A 487 -55.20 15.64 -36.18
CA GLY A 487 -54.11 15.90 -35.23
C GLY A 487 -53.32 17.19 -35.51
N GLY A 488 -53.15 17.57 -36.78
CA GLY A 488 -52.41 18.79 -37.13
C GLY A 488 -52.09 18.94 -38.63
N ALA A 489 -50.91 19.48 -38.93
CA ALA A 489 -50.40 19.68 -40.28
C ALA A 489 -49.42 18.55 -40.64
N GLN A 490 -49.60 17.91 -41.80
CA GLN A 490 -48.69 16.86 -42.26
C GLN A 490 -47.88 17.36 -43.46
N MET A 491 -46.55 17.21 -43.37
CA MET A 491 -45.60 17.41 -44.46
C MET A 491 -45.25 16.04 -45.08
N SER A 492 -44.85 16.02 -46.34
CA SER A 492 -44.43 14.79 -47.02
C SER A 492 -43.30 15.06 -48.00
N VAL A 493 -42.16 14.41 -47.78
CA VAL A 493 -40.95 14.56 -48.61
C VAL A 493 -40.41 13.16 -48.91
N ASN A 494 -40.29 12.82 -50.19
CA ASN A 494 -39.75 11.53 -50.66
C ASN A 494 -40.37 10.24 -50.06
N GLY A 495 -41.57 10.33 -49.48
CA GLY A 495 -42.26 9.18 -48.86
C GLY A 495 -42.14 9.13 -47.33
N ASN A 496 -41.26 9.94 -46.72
CA ASN A 496 -41.31 10.26 -45.29
C ASN A 496 -42.47 11.25 -45.05
N THR A 497 -43.16 11.10 -43.92
CA THR A 497 -44.19 12.03 -43.44
C THR A 497 -43.81 12.63 -42.10
N ILE A 498 -44.04 13.93 -41.92
CA ILE A 498 -43.84 14.61 -40.63
C ILE A 498 -45.19 15.20 -40.21
N LEU A 499 -45.72 14.75 -39.07
CA LEU A 499 -46.91 15.32 -38.46
C LEU A 499 -46.50 16.38 -37.44
N VAL A 500 -46.96 17.61 -37.64
CA VAL A 500 -46.82 18.68 -36.66
C VAL A 500 -48.17 18.85 -35.97
N GLU A 501 -48.25 18.43 -34.71
CA GLU A 501 -49.50 18.42 -33.94
C GLU A 501 -49.96 19.83 -33.58
N GLY A 502 -51.26 19.99 -33.34
CA GLY A 502 -51.83 21.23 -32.77
C GLY A 502 -51.91 22.43 -33.71
N ILE A 503 -51.22 22.41 -34.85
CA ILE A 503 -51.21 23.49 -35.85
C ILE A 503 -51.94 23.13 -37.15
N THR A 504 -52.24 24.14 -37.98
CA THR A 504 -52.80 23.96 -39.32
C THR A 504 -51.75 24.15 -40.40
N ALA A 505 -51.96 23.53 -41.58
CA ALA A 505 -51.08 23.67 -42.73
C ALA A 505 -50.93 25.13 -43.20
N ALA A 506 -51.87 26.01 -42.87
CA ALA A 506 -51.82 27.43 -43.20
C ALA A 506 -50.90 28.24 -42.28
N GLN A 507 -50.53 27.70 -41.11
CA GLN A 507 -49.61 28.31 -40.15
C GLN A 507 -48.15 28.01 -40.48
N LEU A 508 -47.86 26.90 -41.16
CA LEU A 508 -46.55 26.63 -41.73
C LEU A 508 -46.32 27.52 -42.97
N THR A 509 -45.71 28.67 -42.76
CA THR A 509 -45.40 29.68 -43.77
C THR A 509 -44.01 29.50 -44.35
N LEU A 510 -43.52 30.47 -45.11
CA LEU A 510 -42.16 30.44 -45.66
C LEU A 510 -41.10 30.78 -44.61
N ASP A 511 -41.49 31.54 -43.57
CA ASP A 511 -40.57 32.09 -42.57
C ASP A 511 -40.13 31.00 -41.58
N ASP A 512 -40.91 29.93 -41.45
CA ASP A 512 -40.62 28.77 -40.60
C ASP A 512 -39.60 27.81 -41.21
N PHE A 513 -39.18 28.00 -42.47
CA PHE A 513 -38.28 27.06 -43.16
C PHE A 513 -36.99 27.69 -43.64
N THR A 514 -35.89 27.07 -43.24
CA THR A 514 -34.56 27.26 -43.84
C THR A 514 -34.21 26.06 -44.70
N PHE A 515 -33.69 26.31 -45.90
CA PHE A 515 -33.25 25.25 -46.82
C PHE A 515 -31.75 25.38 -47.11
N LEU A 516 -30.97 24.35 -46.78
CA LEU A 516 -29.51 24.33 -46.96
C LEU A 516 -29.05 23.54 -48.18
#